data_AF-A0A934FMT3-F1
#
_entry.id   AF-A0A934FMT3-F1
#
_cell.length_a   1.000
_cell.length_b   1.000
_cell.length_c   1.000
_cell.angle_alpha   90.00
_cell.angle_beta   90.00
_cell.angle_gamma   90.00
#
_symmetry.space_group_name_H-M   'P 1'
#
loop_
_entity.id
_entity.type
_entity.pdbx_description
1 polymer ?
#
loop_
_entity_poly.entity_id
_entity_poly.type
_entity_poly.pdbx_seq_one_letter_code
_entity_poly.pdbx_strand_id
1 'polypeptide(L)'
;MATISTTLFLSVWLVPKVRAQHYNSPALPNTPPTCVVCDKSPLVGKYFIHNQTNNICADCEKLPARCSLCGLPVKEATTKTTDGRLFCRADAPNVVVAGDEARQLFALARGELSTLSEGSLVLRSPEVAVQLVDVDYWNAKAGSDTPNALHRLGFSVSRPVGGGFAHNVILISGQLRNTTLSTCAHEFAHLWLNENVNPDRKLDPDTREALCELFAFKLAARRNDTNEIARIKQNPYTKGVILSAIEFEAREGLPGVVSWVRTGAEAGLPTAAGSATAATPLSGPMRELRPPTPPAIKLELRSLLRTSRRTVAIINGERFEPGSELSMLIDGKRQLVRMEEAQANAIIVTVDGVRQTLQLGVK
;
A
#
# COMPACT_ATOMS: atom_id res chain seq x y z
N MET A 1 11.58 27.36 69.18
CA MET A 1 12.07 26.02 69.60
C MET A 1 10.87 25.20 70.02
N ALA A 2 10.44 24.28 69.15
CA ALA A 2 9.37 23.33 69.44
C ALA A 2 9.76 21.99 68.81
N THR A 3 10.01 21.01 69.67
CA THR A 3 10.41 19.64 69.35
C THR A 3 9.15 18.83 69.07
N ILE A 4 9.01 18.27 67.86
CA ILE A 4 7.95 17.31 67.53
C ILE A 4 8.61 15.93 67.45
N SER A 5 8.10 15.03 68.28
CA SER A 5 8.52 13.65 68.46
C SER A 5 7.97 12.77 67.34
N THR A 6 8.85 12.04 66.65
CA THR A 6 8.49 11.11 65.58
C THR A 6 8.19 9.73 66.17
N THR A 7 6.95 9.27 66.07
CA THR A 7 6.57 7.88 66.40
C THR A 7 6.32 7.11 65.10
N LEU A 8 7.20 6.17 64.77
CA LEU A 8 7.07 5.25 63.63
C LEU A 8 6.13 4.11 64.01
N PHE A 9 5.01 3.94 63.30
CA PHE A 9 4.21 2.72 63.33
C PHE A 9 4.65 1.79 62.19
N LEU A 10 5.24 0.64 62.52
CA LEU A 10 5.42 -0.47 61.58
C LEU A 10 4.09 -1.24 61.45
N SER A 11 3.42 -1.12 60.31
CA SER A 11 2.30 -1.99 59.95
C SER A 11 2.83 -3.19 59.17
N VAL A 12 2.84 -4.36 59.82
CA VAL A 12 3.13 -5.66 59.17
C VAL A 12 1.91 -6.06 58.33
N TRP A 13 2.04 -6.01 57.01
CA TRP A 13 1.04 -6.56 56.09
C TRP A 13 1.23 -8.08 55.98
N LEU A 14 0.29 -8.84 56.54
CA LEU A 14 0.14 -10.27 56.27
C LEU A 14 -0.43 -10.46 54.85
N VAL A 15 0.37 -11.04 53.96
CA VAL A 15 -0.07 -11.45 52.62
C VAL A 15 -0.89 -12.74 52.75
N PRO A 16 -2.18 -12.76 52.35
CA PRO A 16 -2.95 -13.99 52.36
C PRO A 16 -2.43 -14.94 51.28
N LYS A 17 -2.21 -16.19 51.68
CA LYS A 17 -1.75 -17.29 50.82
C LYS A 17 -2.89 -17.66 49.86
N VAL A 18 -2.87 -17.12 48.65
CA VAL A 18 -3.83 -17.46 47.58
C VAL A 18 -3.63 -18.94 47.22
N ARG A 19 -4.64 -19.76 47.51
CA ARG A 19 -4.73 -21.14 47.00
C ARG A 19 -4.76 -21.06 45.48
N ALA A 20 -3.83 -21.74 44.81
CA ALA A 20 -3.84 -21.91 43.37
C ALA A 20 -5.17 -22.58 42.96
N GLN A 21 -6.06 -21.81 42.35
CA GLN A 21 -7.21 -22.36 41.64
C GLN A 21 -6.67 -23.05 40.39
N HIS A 22 -6.94 -24.35 40.27
CA HIS A 22 -6.76 -25.05 39.01
C HIS A 22 -7.63 -24.36 37.96
N TYR A 23 -6.99 -23.69 37.00
CA TYR A 23 -7.65 -23.21 35.80
C TYR A 23 -8.14 -24.44 35.04
N ASN A 24 -9.43 -24.76 35.16
CA ASN A 24 -10.09 -25.63 34.22
C ASN A 24 -10.01 -24.95 32.85
N SER A 25 -9.24 -25.53 31.93
CA SER A 25 -9.23 -25.13 30.53
C SER A 25 -10.67 -25.11 30.01
N PRO A 26 -11.09 -24.05 29.28
CA PRO A 26 -12.40 -24.03 28.67
C PRO A 26 -12.55 -25.23 27.73
N ALA A 27 -13.65 -25.98 27.88
CA ALA A 27 -13.98 -27.08 26.98
C ALA A 27 -14.01 -26.56 25.53
N LEU A 28 -13.33 -27.25 24.63
CA LEU A 28 -13.35 -26.93 23.20
C LEU A 28 -14.81 -26.91 22.71
N PRO A 29 -15.26 -25.88 21.98
CA PRO A 29 -16.59 -25.85 21.40
C PRO A 29 -16.76 -27.08 20.51
N ASN A 30 -17.68 -27.96 20.89
CA ASN A 30 -17.83 -29.31 20.37
C ASN A 30 -18.58 -29.35 19.02
N THR A 31 -18.41 -28.31 18.20
CA THR A 31 -19.06 -28.22 16.89
C THR A 31 -18.21 -28.96 15.87
N PRO A 32 -18.77 -29.92 15.12
CA PRO A 32 -18.01 -30.61 14.10
C PRO A 32 -17.50 -29.61 13.06
N PRO A 33 -16.24 -29.76 12.59
CA PRO A 33 -15.66 -28.86 11.61
C PRO A 33 -16.52 -28.83 10.34
N THR A 34 -16.76 -27.64 9.82
CA THR A 34 -17.57 -27.38 8.62
C THR A 34 -16.70 -26.73 7.55
N CYS A 35 -16.82 -27.14 6.29
CA CYS A 35 -16.04 -26.55 5.21
C CYS A 35 -16.52 -25.13 4.88
N VAL A 36 -15.62 -24.15 4.93
CA VAL A 36 -15.94 -22.74 4.61
C VAL A 36 -16.34 -22.51 3.14
N VAL A 37 -15.90 -23.39 2.24
CA VAL A 37 -16.08 -23.25 0.78
C VAL A 37 -17.42 -23.84 0.31
N CYS A 38 -17.83 -24.97 0.88
CA CYS A 38 -19.01 -25.73 0.41
C CYS A 38 -20.03 -26.08 1.50
N ASP A 39 -19.83 -25.60 2.73
CA ASP A 39 -20.68 -25.84 3.90
C ASP A 39 -20.84 -27.31 4.30
N LYS A 40 -20.02 -28.22 3.75
CA LYS A 40 -20.04 -29.64 4.12
C LYS A 40 -19.73 -29.78 5.61
N SER A 41 -20.67 -30.38 6.33
CA SER A 41 -20.60 -30.69 7.75
C SER A 41 -21.30 -32.04 8.02
N PRO A 42 -20.78 -32.88 8.93
CA PRO A 42 -19.46 -32.77 9.54
C PRO A 42 -18.35 -33.08 8.52
N LEU A 43 -17.19 -32.45 8.67
CA LEU A 43 -15.99 -32.92 7.98
C LEU A 43 -15.48 -34.19 8.65
N VAL A 44 -15.46 -35.27 7.87
CA VAL A 44 -14.98 -36.59 8.27
C VAL A 44 -13.71 -36.91 7.49
N GLY A 45 -12.69 -37.44 8.15
CA GLY A 45 -11.40 -37.78 7.55
C GLY A 45 -10.47 -36.56 7.41
N LYS A 46 -9.72 -36.50 6.30
CA LYS A 46 -8.73 -35.44 6.07
C LYS A 46 -9.40 -34.13 5.67
N TYR A 47 -9.05 -33.06 6.38
CA TYR A 47 -9.40 -31.67 6.04
C TYR A 47 -8.16 -30.77 6.21
N PHE A 48 -8.25 -29.56 5.66
CA PHE A 48 -7.17 -28.57 5.66
C PHE A 48 -7.59 -27.33 6.45
N ILE A 49 -6.63 -26.59 7.00
CA ILE A 49 -6.89 -25.37 7.77
C ILE A 49 -6.22 -24.21 7.03
N HIS A 50 -7.01 -23.20 6.66
CA HIS A 50 -6.58 -21.96 6.02
C HIS A 50 -6.70 -20.78 6.99
N ASN A 51 -5.68 -19.92 7.04
CA ASN A 51 -5.62 -18.78 7.97
C ASN A 51 -5.98 -19.16 9.41
N GLN A 52 -5.46 -20.32 9.87
CA GLN A 52 -5.57 -20.87 11.23
C GLN A 52 -6.98 -21.24 11.72
N THR A 53 -8.04 -20.81 11.03
CA THR A 53 -9.43 -20.90 11.53
C THR A 53 -10.40 -21.52 10.54
N ASN A 54 -10.11 -21.47 9.24
CA ASN A 54 -11.04 -21.93 8.22
C ASN A 54 -10.78 -23.37 7.83
N ASN A 55 -11.77 -24.25 8.04
CA ASN A 55 -11.67 -25.65 7.62
C ASN A 55 -12.06 -25.83 6.15
N ILE A 56 -11.31 -26.65 5.40
CA ILE A 56 -11.51 -26.93 3.97
C ILE A 56 -11.57 -28.44 3.75
N CYS A 57 -12.60 -28.94 3.07
CA CYS A 57 -12.68 -30.37 2.74
C CYS A 57 -11.68 -30.76 1.64
N ALA A 58 -11.33 -32.04 1.56
CA ALA A 58 -10.35 -32.53 0.58
C ALA A 58 -10.74 -32.26 -0.89
N ASP A 59 -12.03 -32.14 -1.20
CA ASP A 59 -12.50 -31.84 -2.55
C ASP A 59 -12.32 -30.35 -2.89
N CYS A 60 -12.62 -29.46 -1.94
CA CYS A 60 -12.47 -28.02 -2.13
C CYS A 60 -10.99 -27.62 -2.20
N GLU A 61 -10.11 -28.29 -1.45
CA GLU A 61 -8.67 -28.02 -1.51
C GLU A 61 -8.10 -28.26 -2.92
N LYS A 62 -8.64 -29.22 -3.67
CA LYS A 62 -8.18 -29.55 -5.04
C LYS A 62 -8.65 -28.56 -6.11
N LEU A 63 -9.55 -27.63 -5.78
CA LEU A 63 -10.03 -26.64 -6.76
C LEU A 63 -8.84 -25.81 -7.27
N PRO A 64 -8.72 -25.53 -8.58
CA PRO A 64 -7.60 -24.75 -9.10
C PRO A 64 -7.77 -23.25 -8.85
N ALA A 65 -9.02 -22.76 -8.76
CA ALA A 65 -9.32 -21.37 -8.55
C ALA A 65 -9.08 -20.97 -7.08
N ARG A 66 -8.48 -19.79 -6.89
CA ARG A 66 -8.12 -19.23 -5.59
C ARG A 66 -8.61 -17.77 -5.51
N CYS A 67 -9.05 -17.37 -4.32
CA CYS A 67 -9.43 -16.00 -4.04
C CYS A 67 -8.20 -15.10 -4.16
N SER A 68 -8.28 -14.02 -4.92
CA SER A 68 -7.17 -13.08 -5.11
C SER A 68 -6.85 -12.24 -3.88
N LEU A 69 -7.71 -12.24 -2.85
CA LEU A 69 -7.50 -11.52 -1.60
C LEU A 69 -6.96 -12.44 -0.50
N CYS A 70 -7.70 -13.50 -0.16
CA CYS A 70 -7.35 -14.36 0.97
C CYS A 70 -6.73 -15.70 0.57
N GLY A 71 -6.69 -16.06 -0.71
CA GLY A 71 -6.17 -17.36 -1.17
C GLY A 71 -7.10 -18.56 -0.96
N LEU A 72 -8.33 -18.38 -0.43
CA LEU A 72 -9.28 -19.49 -0.26
C LEU A 72 -9.66 -20.12 -1.61
N PRO A 73 -9.89 -21.45 -1.68
CA PRO A 73 -10.45 -22.08 -2.86
C PRO A 73 -11.81 -21.48 -3.26
N VAL A 74 -12.01 -21.28 -4.57
CA VAL A 74 -13.26 -20.74 -5.12
C VAL A 74 -13.98 -21.83 -5.90
N LYS A 75 -15.11 -22.31 -5.36
CA LYS A 75 -15.96 -23.29 -6.06
C LYS A 75 -16.86 -22.62 -7.10
N GLU A 76 -17.52 -21.54 -6.69
CA GLU A 76 -18.41 -20.74 -7.52
C GLU A 76 -18.01 -19.27 -7.33
N ALA A 77 -17.51 -18.64 -8.40
CA ALA A 77 -17.11 -17.24 -8.35
C ALA A 77 -18.36 -16.36 -8.48
N THR A 78 -18.71 -15.64 -7.42
CA THR A 78 -19.82 -14.67 -7.44
C THR A 78 -19.39 -13.31 -7.98
N THR A 79 -18.10 -12.98 -7.84
CA THR A 79 -17.50 -11.73 -8.30
C THR A 79 -16.19 -12.04 -9.03
N LYS A 80 -16.00 -11.40 -10.18
CA LYS A 80 -14.81 -11.53 -11.02
C LYS A 80 -14.50 -10.19 -11.69
N THR A 81 -13.23 -9.81 -11.73
CA THR A 81 -12.74 -8.67 -12.50
C THR A 81 -12.41 -9.10 -13.94
N THR A 82 -12.38 -8.15 -14.88
CA THR A 82 -12.07 -8.40 -16.29
C THR A 82 -10.65 -8.92 -16.50
N ASP A 83 -9.72 -8.65 -15.58
CA ASP A 83 -8.35 -9.19 -15.60
C ASP A 83 -8.25 -10.63 -15.04
N GLY A 84 -9.36 -11.21 -14.58
CA GLY A 84 -9.45 -12.62 -14.22
C GLY A 84 -9.35 -12.94 -12.74
N ARG A 85 -9.18 -11.95 -11.86
CA ARG A 85 -9.19 -12.16 -10.41
C ARG A 85 -10.56 -12.64 -9.93
N LEU A 86 -10.54 -13.61 -9.02
CA LEU A 86 -11.73 -14.27 -8.48
C LEU A 86 -11.79 -14.03 -6.98
N PHE A 87 -13.00 -13.93 -6.44
CA PHE A 87 -13.20 -13.71 -5.01
C PHE A 87 -14.06 -14.82 -4.42
N CYS A 88 -13.66 -15.32 -3.25
CA CYS A 88 -14.46 -16.32 -2.55
C CYS A 88 -15.76 -15.69 -2.02
N ARG A 89 -16.73 -16.53 -1.69
CA ARG A 89 -18.04 -16.11 -1.16
C ARG A 89 -17.92 -15.20 0.08
N ALA A 90 -16.89 -15.36 0.90
CA ALA A 90 -16.68 -14.55 2.10
C ALA A 90 -16.22 -13.12 1.75
N ASP A 91 -15.30 -12.97 0.81
CA ASP A 91 -14.74 -11.66 0.45
C ASP A 91 -15.63 -10.91 -0.54
N ALA A 92 -16.26 -11.63 -1.48
CA ALA A 92 -16.99 -11.07 -2.63
C ALA A 92 -17.97 -9.92 -2.30
N PRO A 93 -18.78 -9.95 -1.21
CA PRO A 93 -19.67 -8.85 -0.85
C PRO A 93 -18.97 -7.53 -0.49
N ASN A 94 -17.69 -7.61 -0.15
CA ASN A 94 -16.88 -6.48 0.29
C ASN A 94 -15.88 -6.01 -0.78
N VAL A 95 -15.87 -6.64 -1.97
CA VAL A 95 -14.96 -6.27 -3.05
C VAL A 95 -15.54 -5.15 -3.91
N VAL A 96 -14.76 -4.11 -4.13
CA VAL A 96 -15.13 -3.00 -5.01
C VAL A 96 -14.75 -3.32 -6.45
N VAL A 97 -15.76 -3.57 -7.29
CA VAL A 97 -15.59 -3.81 -8.74
C VAL A 97 -16.38 -2.83 -9.61
N ALA A 98 -17.26 -2.03 -9.02
CA ALA A 98 -18.07 -1.06 -9.73
C ALA A 98 -17.47 0.36 -9.65
N GLY A 99 -17.36 1.03 -10.80
CA GLY A 99 -16.81 2.40 -10.85
C GLY A 99 -17.63 3.43 -10.07
N ASP A 100 -18.96 3.27 -9.97
CA ASP A 100 -19.81 4.15 -9.17
C ASP A 100 -19.54 3.98 -7.66
N GLU A 101 -19.33 2.75 -7.20
CA GLU A 101 -18.96 2.50 -5.80
C GLU A 101 -17.61 3.14 -5.49
N ALA A 102 -16.62 3.03 -6.39
CA ALA A 102 -15.33 3.68 -6.22
C ALA A 102 -15.45 5.22 -6.14
N ARG A 103 -16.30 5.84 -6.97
CA ARG A 103 -16.61 7.27 -6.88
C ARG A 103 -17.25 7.66 -5.54
N GLN A 104 -18.19 6.85 -5.07
CA GLN A 104 -18.86 7.06 -3.78
C GLN A 104 -17.86 6.94 -2.62
N LEU A 105 -16.97 5.95 -2.65
CA LEU A 105 -15.94 5.78 -1.63
C LEU A 105 -14.93 6.94 -1.64
N PHE A 106 -14.56 7.44 -2.83
CA PHE A 106 -13.70 8.62 -2.92
C PHE A 106 -14.37 9.87 -2.33
N ALA A 107 -15.65 10.08 -2.66
CA ALA A 107 -16.43 11.17 -2.07
C ALA A 107 -16.59 11.02 -0.55
N LEU A 108 -16.76 9.78 -0.06
CA LEU A 108 -16.84 9.45 1.36
C LEU A 108 -15.53 9.77 2.08
N ALA A 109 -14.38 9.30 1.56
CA ALA A 109 -13.06 9.59 2.12
C ALA A 109 -12.83 11.10 2.23
N ARG A 110 -13.13 11.86 1.17
CA ARG A 110 -13.05 13.32 1.16
C ARG A 110 -13.93 13.96 2.24
N GLY A 111 -15.19 13.54 2.35
CA GLY A 111 -16.13 14.07 3.35
C GLY A 111 -15.69 13.77 4.79
N GLU A 112 -15.23 12.55 5.06
CA GLU A 112 -14.75 12.15 6.38
C GLU A 112 -13.46 12.88 6.77
N LEU A 113 -12.51 13.08 5.84
CA LEU A 113 -11.29 13.85 6.05
C LEU A 113 -11.58 15.35 6.25
N SER A 114 -12.49 15.91 5.48
CA SER A 114 -12.97 17.29 5.69
C SER A 114 -13.55 17.43 7.10
N THR A 115 -14.36 16.46 7.55
CA THR A 115 -14.93 16.47 8.89
C THR A 115 -13.87 16.32 9.98
N LEU A 116 -12.90 15.41 9.79
CA LEU A 116 -11.79 15.19 10.74
C LEU A 116 -10.90 16.42 10.93
N SER A 117 -10.84 17.29 9.92
CA SER A 117 -9.99 18.47 9.88
C SER A 117 -10.75 19.78 10.05
N GLU A 118 -12.02 19.71 10.45
CA GLU A 118 -12.91 20.88 10.61
C GLU A 118 -12.94 21.77 9.35
N GLY A 119 -12.92 21.13 8.17
CA GLY A 119 -12.94 21.79 6.87
C GLY A 119 -11.57 22.25 6.36
N SER A 120 -10.48 21.94 7.06
CA SER A 120 -9.13 22.35 6.62
C SER A 120 -8.59 21.52 5.45
N LEU A 121 -9.01 20.25 5.34
CA LEU A 121 -8.70 19.35 4.23
C LEU A 121 -9.79 19.40 3.14
N VAL A 122 -9.81 20.51 2.40
CA VAL A 122 -10.69 20.72 1.23
C VAL A 122 -9.86 21.10 0.01
N LEU A 123 -10.32 20.68 -1.18
CA LEU A 123 -9.73 21.10 -2.46
C LEU A 123 -10.32 22.44 -2.88
N ARG A 124 -9.48 23.34 -3.37
CA ARG A 124 -9.88 24.55 -4.10
C ARG A 124 -10.46 24.21 -5.47
N SER A 125 -9.98 23.13 -6.10
CA SER A 125 -10.54 22.59 -7.35
C SER A 125 -11.35 21.33 -7.01
N PRO A 126 -12.67 21.44 -6.76
CA PRO A 126 -13.45 20.36 -6.15
C PRO A 126 -13.80 19.22 -7.11
N GLU A 127 -13.68 19.44 -8.42
CA GLU A 127 -13.94 18.44 -9.44
C GLU A 127 -12.76 17.47 -9.54
N VAL A 128 -13.07 16.17 -9.35
CA VAL A 128 -12.08 15.09 -9.43
C VAL A 128 -12.67 13.98 -10.30
N ALA A 129 -11.99 13.64 -11.40
CA ALA A 129 -12.36 12.48 -12.21
C ALA A 129 -11.82 11.21 -11.55
N VAL A 130 -12.71 10.31 -11.14
CA VAL A 130 -12.33 9.04 -10.49
C VAL A 130 -12.68 7.86 -11.40
N GLN A 131 -11.69 7.02 -11.66
CA GLN A 131 -11.80 5.84 -12.50
C GLN A 131 -11.39 4.60 -11.71
N LEU A 132 -12.10 3.50 -11.93
CA LEU A 132 -11.77 2.19 -11.40
C LEU A 132 -11.32 1.31 -12.56
N VAL A 133 -10.17 0.64 -12.41
CA VAL A 133 -9.59 -0.22 -13.45
C VAL A 133 -9.30 -1.61 -12.91
N ASP A 134 -9.59 -2.61 -13.73
CA ASP A 134 -9.38 -4.01 -13.36
C ASP A 134 -7.96 -4.47 -13.62
N VAL A 135 -7.36 -3.94 -14.69
CA VAL A 135 -5.98 -4.25 -15.02
C VAL A 135 -5.11 -3.61 -13.95
N ASP A 136 -4.35 -4.45 -13.26
CA ASP A 136 -3.10 -4.02 -12.68
C ASP A 136 -2.20 -3.61 -13.86
N TYR A 137 -2.37 -2.36 -14.31
CA TYR A 137 -1.72 -1.76 -15.48
C TYR A 137 -0.20 -1.96 -15.47
N TRP A 138 0.33 -2.33 -14.31
CA TRP A 138 1.71 -2.64 -13.99
C TRP A 138 2.11 -4.10 -14.26
N ASN A 139 1.24 -5.08 -14.02
CA ASN A 139 1.55 -6.52 -14.16
C ASN A 139 1.44 -7.06 -15.59
N ALA A 140 0.60 -6.47 -16.44
CA ALA A 140 0.58 -6.85 -17.87
C ALA A 140 1.88 -6.47 -18.63
N LYS A 141 2.75 -5.65 -18.02
CA LYS A 141 4.05 -5.21 -18.56
C LYS A 141 5.27 -5.82 -17.86
N ALA A 142 5.06 -6.48 -16.72
CA ALA A 142 6.10 -7.19 -16.00
C ALA A 142 6.00 -8.66 -16.39
N GLY A 143 6.77 -9.10 -17.38
CA GLY A 143 7.11 -10.52 -17.51
C GLY A 143 7.98 -11.00 -16.34
N SER A 144 7.64 -10.61 -15.11
CA SER A 144 8.29 -11.03 -13.88
C SER A 144 7.24 -11.54 -12.91
N ASP A 145 7.34 -12.83 -12.62
CA ASP A 145 6.81 -13.46 -11.41
C ASP A 145 7.57 -12.91 -10.19
N THR A 146 7.46 -11.61 -9.93
CA THR A 146 7.92 -10.98 -8.70
C THR A 146 6.69 -10.68 -7.86
N PRO A 147 6.31 -11.55 -6.91
CA PRO A 147 5.08 -11.41 -6.12
C PRO A 147 5.12 -10.27 -5.09
N ASN A 148 6.12 -9.38 -5.16
CA ASN A 148 6.37 -8.31 -4.22
C ASN A 148 6.66 -6.95 -4.91
N ALA A 149 6.35 -6.79 -6.20
CA ALA A 149 6.31 -5.45 -6.79
C ALA A 149 5.07 -4.73 -6.24
N LEU A 150 5.27 -3.84 -5.26
CA LEU A 150 4.25 -3.04 -4.58
C LEU A 150 3.10 -2.66 -5.53
N HIS A 151 1.95 -3.29 -5.34
CA HIS A 151 0.72 -2.97 -6.05
C HIS A 151 0.34 -1.52 -5.72
N ARG A 152 0.45 -0.62 -6.70
CA ARG A 152 -0.12 0.73 -6.59
C ARG A 152 -1.63 0.61 -6.59
N LEU A 153 -2.23 0.47 -5.41
CA LEU A 153 -3.70 0.32 -5.24
C LEU A 153 -4.48 1.50 -5.84
N GLY A 154 -3.82 2.64 -6.01
CA GLY A 154 -4.29 3.79 -6.75
C GLY A 154 -3.14 4.65 -7.27
N PHE A 155 -3.51 5.71 -7.99
CA PHE A 155 -2.63 6.81 -8.34
C PHE A 155 -3.45 8.06 -8.67
N SER A 156 -2.88 9.23 -8.39
CA SER A 156 -3.51 10.52 -8.62
C SER A 156 -2.61 11.48 -9.41
N VAL A 157 -3.24 12.33 -10.21
CA VAL A 157 -2.58 13.36 -11.02
C VAL A 157 -3.34 14.67 -10.90
N SER A 158 -2.62 15.74 -10.60
CA SER A 158 -3.10 17.10 -10.70
C SER A 158 -2.40 17.82 -11.85
N ARG A 159 -3.14 18.60 -12.64
CA ARG A 159 -2.59 19.45 -13.70
C ARG A 159 -3.10 20.88 -13.52
N PRO A 160 -2.23 21.90 -13.53
CA PRO A 160 -2.68 23.30 -13.48
C PRO A 160 -3.54 23.64 -14.70
N VAL A 161 -4.73 24.19 -14.48
CA VAL A 161 -5.67 24.66 -15.52
C VAL A 161 -6.40 25.90 -15.01
N GLY A 162 -6.33 27.02 -15.74
CA GLY A 162 -7.15 28.20 -15.47
C GLY A 162 -7.08 28.75 -14.04
N GLY A 163 -5.89 28.80 -13.44
CA GLY A 163 -5.70 29.26 -12.04
C GLY A 163 -6.05 28.23 -10.96
N GLY A 164 -6.56 27.06 -11.34
CA GLY A 164 -6.81 25.92 -10.46
C GLY A 164 -6.15 24.64 -10.98
N PHE A 165 -6.75 23.49 -10.66
CA PHE A 165 -6.25 22.18 -11.06
C PHE A 165 -7.35 21.31 -11.66
N ALA A 166 -6.99 20.54 -12.69
CA ALA A 166 -7.74 19.38 -13.11
C ALA A 166 -7.17 18.12 -12.44
N HIS A 167 -7.99 17.43 -11.64
CA HIS A 167 -7.60 16.26 -10.86
C HIS A 167 -8.13 14.96 -11.46
N ASN A 168 -7.29 13.94 -11.47
CA ASN A 168 -7.66 12.58 -11.87
C ASN A 168 -7.16 11.59 -10.81
N VAL A 169 -8.00 10.62 -10.46
CA VAL A 169 -7.67 9.51 -9.56
C VAL A 169 -8.02 8.21 -10.27
N ILE A 170 -7.08 7.28 -10.29
CA ILE A 170 -7.25 5.93 -10.82
C ILE A 170 -7.09 4.96 -9.65
N LEU A 171 -8.06 4.08 -9.46
CA LEU A 171 -8.08 3.07 -8.42
C LEU A 171 -8.06 1.67 -9.05
N ILE A 172 -7.40 0.72 -8.39
CA ILE A 172 -7.46 -0.70 -8.77
C ILE A 172 -8.73 -1.32 -8.19
N SER A 173 -9.51 -1.99 -9.04
CA SER A 173 -10.67 -2.78 -8.62
C SER A 173 -10.26 -4.05 -7.90
N GLY A 174 -11.21 -4.80 -7.35
CA GLY A 174 -10.90 -6.08 -6.75
C GLY A 174 -10.24 -5.96 -5.37
N GLN A 175 -10.30 -4.78 -4.76
CA GLN A 175 -9.85 -4.51 -3.39
C GLN A 175 -11.04 -4.55 -2.44
N LEU A 176 -10.78 -4.83 -1.15
CA LEU A 176 -11.81 -4.71 -0.12
C LEU A 176 -12.24 -3.25 0.04
N ARG A 177 -13.52 -3.01 0.34
CA ARG A 177 -14.11 -1.68 0.50
C ARG A 177 -13.33 -0.78 1.47
N ASN A 178 -12.86 -1.33 2.59
CA ASN A 178 -12.06 -0.58 3.55
C ASN A 178 -10.67 -0.22 2.99
N THR A 179 -10.03 -1.14 2.29
CA THR A 179 -8.76 -0.89 1.60
C THR A 179 -8.94 0.14 0.48
N THR A 180 -9.99 0.04 -0.34
CA THR A 180 -10.32 1.05 -1.36
C THR A 180 -10.58 2.42 -0.74
N LEU A 181 -11.28 2.49 0.39
CA LEU A 181 -11.54 3.75 1.10
C LEU A 181 -10.24 4.37 1.65
N SER A 182 -9.37 3.53 2.21
CA SER A 182 -8.02 3.91 2.67
C SER A 182 -7.15 4.44 1.52
N THR A 183 -7.15 3.76 0.38
CA THR A 183 -6.50 4.23 -0.86
C THR A 183 -7.10 5.55 -1.35
N CYS A 184 -8.43 5.71 -1.32
CA CYS A 184 -9.06 6.98 -1.69
C CYS A 184 -8.58 8.14 -0.83
N ALA A 185 -8.42 7.94 0.48
CA ALA A 185 -7.88 8.94 1.39
C ALA A 185 -6.42 9.31 1.07
N HIS A 186 -5.60 8.30 0.78
CA HIS A 186 -4.21 8.48 0.33
C HIS A 186 -4.14 9.29 -0.97
N GLU A 187 -4.91 8.90 -1.98
CA GLU A 187 -4.92 9.60 -3.27
C GLU A 187 -5.49 11.02 -3.17
N PHE A 188 -6.51 11.22 -2.33
CA PHE A 188 -7.01 12.56 -2.02
C PHE A 188 -5.92 13.44 -1.40
N ALA A 189 -5.09 12.90 -0.50
CA ALA A 189 -4.00 13.62 0.13
C ALA A 189 -3.01 14.15 -0.90
N HIS A 190 -2.65 13.35 -1.91
CA HIS A 190 -1.81 13.83 -3.02
C HIS A 190 -2.41 15.05 -3.74
N LEU A 191 -3.72 15.03 -4.03
CA LEU A 191 -4.39 16.18 -4.64
C LEU A 191 -4.34 17.40 -3.73
N TRP A 192 -4.62 17.22 -2.44
CA TRP A 192 -4.62 18.30 -1.46
C TRP A 192 -3.22 18.90 -1.28
N LEU A 193 -2.17 18.07 -1.22
CA LEU A 193 -0.78 18.51 -1.17
C LEU A 193 -0.39 19.29 -2.42
N ASN A 194 -0.81 18.85 -3.62
CA ASN A 194 -0.56 19.59 -4.86
C ASN A 194 -1.15 21.00 -4.84
N GLU A 195 -2.26 21.20 -4.14
CA GLU A 195 -2.88 22.52 -4.01
C GLU A 195 -2.33 23.35 -2.84
N ASN A 196 -1.86 22.72 -1.76
CA ASN A 196 -1.59 23.43 -0.50
C ASN A 196 -0.10 23.54 -0.14
N VAL A 197 0.78 22.78 -0.76
CA VAL A 197 2.24 22.98 -0.60
C VAL A 197 2.64 24.25 -1.35
N ASN A 198 3.42 25.12 -0.70
CA ASN A 198 4.01 26.28 -1.35
C ASN A 198 4.77 25.84 -2.62
N PRO A 199 4.51 26.42 -3.82
CA PRO A 199 5.17 26.04 -5.07
C PRO A 199 6.71 26.05 -5.03
N ASP A 200 7.31 26.90 -4.20
CA ASP A 200 8.77 26.99 -4.04
C ASP A 200 9.33 25.91 -3.11
N ARG A 201 8.47 25.26 -2.33
CA ARG A 201 8.85 24.21 -1.38
C ARG A 201 8.84 22.85 -2.07
N LYS A 202 9.96 22.13 -1.92
CA LYS A 202 10.09 20.75 -2.38
C LYS A 202 10.11 19.80 -1.19
N LEU A 203 8.97 19.16 -0.93
CA LEU A 203 8.92 18.02 -0.01
C LEU A 203 9.75 16.87 -0.59
N ASP A 204 10.51 16.18 0.25
CA ASP A 204 11.14 14.94 -0.19
C ASP A 204 10.06 13.87 -0.45
N PRO A 205 10.32 12.89 -1.35
CA PRO A 205 9.33 11.89 -1.71
C PRO A 205 8.79 11.10 -0.51
N ASP A 206 9.65 10.67 0.42
CA ASP A 206 9.23 9.82 1.54
C ASP A 206 8.32 10.61 2.51
N THR A 207 8.62 11.89 2.76
CA THR A 207 7.75 12.81 3.54
C THR A 207 6.41 13.03 2.86
N ARG A 208 6.40 13.22 1.54
CA ARG A 208 5.16 13.39 0.77
C ARG A 208 4.26 12.17 0.91
N GLU A 209 4.82 10.97 0.74
CA GLU A 209 4.07 9.72 0.89
C GLU A 209 3.62 9.47 2.33
N ALA A 210 4.46 9.81 3.32
CA ALA A 210 4.11 9.70 4.73
C ALA A 210 2.92 10.59 5.11
N LEU A 211 2.81 11.80 4.56
CA LEU A 211 1.63 12.66 4.75
C LEU A 211 0.38 12.05 4.09
N CYS A 212 0.53 11.39 2.95
CA CYS A 212 -0.60 10.76 2.27
C CYS A 212 -1.10 9.53 3.05
N GLU A 213 -0.17 8.72 3.54
CA GLU A 213 -0.46 7.61 4.45
C GLU A 213 -1.03 8.07 5.79
N LEU A 214 -0.60 9.23 6.32
CA LEU A 214 -1.17 9.81 7.54
C LEU A 214 -2.67 10.08 7.37
N PHE A 215 -3.13 10.58 6.22
CA PHE A 215 -4.55 10.86 6.02
C PHE A 215 -5.36 9.57 5.96
N ALA A 216 -4.85 8.55 5.25
CA ALA A 216 -5.43 7.20 5.28
C ALA A 216 -5.47 6.62 6.70
N PHE A 217 -4.41 6.81 7.47
CA PHE A 217 -4.32 6.38 8.86
C PHE A 217 -5.36 7.06 9.75
N LYS A 218 -5.53 8.39 9.65
CA LYS A 218 -6.55 9.13 10.42
C LYS A 218 -7.96 8.64 10.10
N LEU A 219 -8.24 8.35 8.83
CA LEU A 219 -9.51 7.80 8.41
C LEU A 219 -9.75 6.40 8.98
N ALA A 220 -8.76 5.51 8.86
CA ALA A 220 -8.82 4.16 9.42
C ALA A 220 -9.01 4.18 10.95
N ALA A 221 -8.28 5.06 11.66
CA ALA A 221 -8.40 5.27 13.09
C ALA A 221 -9.81 5.73 13.50
N ARG A 222 -10.40 6.69 12.78
CA ARG A 222 -11.79 7.14 13.03
C ARG A 222 -12.80 5.99 12.94
N ARG A 223 -12.56 5.04 12.03
CA ARG A 223 -13.44 3.92 11.74
C ARG A 223 -13.14 2.68 12.58
N ASN A 224 -12.15 2.75 13.49
CA ASN A 224 -11.65 1.61 14.26
C ASN A 224 -11.21 0.43 13.38
N ASP A 225 -10.68 0.71 12.17
CA ASP A 225 -10.20 -0.33 11.26
C ASP A 225 -8.77 -0.75 11.64
N THR A 226 -8.67 -1.71 12.55
CA THR A 226 -7.39 -2.19 13.08
C THR A 226 -6.52 -2.87 12.02
N ASN A 227 -7.13 -3.47 10.99
CA ASN A 227 -6.40 -4.11 9.90
C ASN A 227 -5.72 -3.06 9.01
N GLU A 228 -6.45 -2.02 8.60
CA GLU A 228 -5.87 -0.93 7.80
C GLU A 228 -4.84 -0.12 8.61
N ILE A 229 -5.10 0.15 9.90
CA ILE A 229 -4.13 0.76 10.81
C ILE A 229 -2.82 -0.03 10.85
N ALA A 230 -2.89 -1.35 11.00
CA ALA A 230 -1.72 -2.21 11.02
C ALA A 230 -1.00 -2.23 9.67
N ARG A 231 -1.75 -2.35 8.57
CA ARG A 231 -1.23 -2.35 7.20
C ARG A 231 -0.45 -1.07 6.89
N ILE A 232 -1.01 0.09 7.22
CA ILE A 232 -0.38 1.40 6.95
C ILE A 232 0.91 1.56 7.76
N LYS A 233 0.90 1.21 9.05
CA LYS A 233 2.10 1.28 9.90
C LYS A 233 3.23 0.37 9.45
N GLN A 234 2.90 -0.76 8.83
CA GLN A 234 3.87 -1.74 8.32
C GLN A 234 4.27 -1.45 6.86
N ASN A 235 3.69 -0.43 6.21
CA ASN A 235 3.94 -0.17 4.80
C ASN A 235 5.41 0.25 4.57
N PRO A 236 6.22 -0.55 3.85
CA PRO A 236 7.60 -0.21 3.57
C PRO A 236 7.75 0.98 2.62
N TYR A 237 6.66 1.42 1.96
CA TYR A 237 6.66 2.45 0.93
C TYR A 237 7.24 3.79 1.41
N THR A 238 7.02 4.15 2.66
CA THR A 238 7.56 5.39 3.26
C THR A 238 8.91 5.19 3.95
N LYS A 239 9.51 3.99 3.86
CA LYS A 239 10.73 3.60 4.60
C LYS A 239 10.66 3.89 6.11
N GLY A 240 9.45 3.84 6.68
CA GLY A 240 9.19 4.11 8.10
C GLY A 240 8.84 5.57 8.43
N VAL A 241 8.91 6.50 7.48
CA VAL A 241 8.61 7.93 7.70
C VAL A 241 7.13 8.16 8.11
N ILE A 242 6.23 7.23 7.77
CA ILE A 242 4.85 7.23 8.30
C ILE A 242 4.79 7.27 9.83
N LEU A 243 5.71 6.60 10.53
CA LEU A 243 5.73 6.63 12.00
C LEU A 243 6.04 8.04 12.51
N SER A 244 6.98 8.73 11.88
CA SER A 244 7.28 10.14 12.18
C SER A 244 6.10 11.07 11.87
N ALA A 245 5.32 10.80 10.82
CA ALA A 245 4.11 11.56 10.50
C ALA A 245 3.02 11.39 11.57
N ILE A 246 2.86 10.16 12.07
CA ILE A 246 1.92 9.85 13.17
C ILE A 246 2.37 10.54 14.46
N GLU A 247 3.66 10.49 14.79
CA GLU A 247 4.21 11.18 15.98
C GLU A 247 4.06 12.70 15.88
N PHE A 248 4.31 13.26 14.70
CA PHE A 248 4.13 14.68 14.43
C PHE A 248 2.66 15.09 14.60
N GLU A 249 1.72 14.33 14.05
CA GLU A 249 0.29 14.58 14.23
C GLU A 249 -0.17 14.40 15.68
N ALA A 250 0.36 13.42 16.40
CA ALA A 250 0.02 13.22 17.81
C ALA A 250 0.47 14.40 18.69
N ARG A 251 1.56 15.08 18.31
CA ARG A 251 2.09 16.25 19.01
C ARG A 251 1.33 17.53 18.67
N GLU A 252 1.17 17.81 17.38
CA GLU A 252 0.67 19.11 16.90
C GLU A 252 -0.83 19.12 16.56
N GLY A 253 -1.44 17.93 16.54
CA GLY A 253 -2.77 17.71 15.97
C GLY A 253 -2.80 17.86 14.45
N LEU A 254 -3.88 17.40 13.84
CA LEU A 254 -4.13 17.59 12.41
C LEU A 254 -4.08 19.08 11.96
N PRO A 255 -4.57 20.07 12.74
CA PRO A 255 -4.41 21.49 12.39
C PRO A 255 -2.94 21.92 12.29
N GLY A 256 -2.07 21.42 13.19
CA GLY A 256 -0.64 21.69 13.16
C GLY A 256 0.04 21.11 11.92
N VAL A 257 -0.33 19.87 11.55
CA VAL A 257 0.14 19.25 10.28
C VAL A 257 -0.28 20.09 9.08
N VAL A 258 -1.55 20.52 9.01
CA VAL A 258 -2.07 21.34 7.91
C VAL A 258 -1.34 22.67 7.83
N SER A 259 -1.14 23.35 8.96
CA SER A 259 -0.39 24.61 9.04
C SER A 259 1.02 24.41 8.49
N TRP A 260 1.72 23.38 8.98
CA TRP A 260 3.08 23.06 8.54
C TRP A 260 3.17 22.75 7.04
N VAL A 261 2.19 22.06 6.44
CA VAL A 261 2.18 21.84 4.99
C VAL A 261 2.09 23.16 4.23
N ARG A 262 1.21 24.07 4.66
CA ARG A 262 0.94 25.34 3.97
C ARG A 262 2.06 26.36 4.09
N THR A 263 2.64 26.47 5.29
CA THR A 263 3.56 27.58 5.62
C THR A 263 4.98 27.14 5.95
N GLY A 264 5.22 25.84 6.13
CA GLY A 264 6.55 25.30 6.43
C GLY A 264 7.52 25.51 5.27
N ALA A 265 8.82 25.44 5.56
CA ALA A 265 9.90 25.62 4.59
C ALA A 265 10.75 24.36 4.39
N GLU A 266 10.67 23.42 5.33
CA GLU A 266 11.52 22.23 5.37
C GLU A 266 11.07 21.18 4.35
N ALA A 267 12.01 20.41 3.80
CA ALA A 267 11.68 19.29 2.91
C ALA A 267 11.07 18.10 3.65
N GLY A 268 11.55 17.84 4.88
CA GLY A 268 11.16 16.71 5.72
C GLY A 268 10.41 17.09 6.99
N LEU A 269 9.71 16.12 7.58
CA LEU A 269 8.90 16.33 8.78
C LEU A 269 9.71 16.86 9.98
N PRO A 270 9.12 17.73 10.83
CA PRO A 270 9.81 18.24 12.02
C PRO A 270 10.09 17.12 13.02
N THR A 271 11.37 16.89 13.32
CA THR A 271 11.78 16.02 14.42
C THR A 271 11.47 16.70 15.75
N ALA A 272 11.16 15.92 16.79
CA ALA A 272 11.04 16.48 18.13
C ALA A 272 12.41 17.02 18.56
N ALA A 273 12.53 18.33 18.79
CA ALA A 273 13.72 18.91 19.39
C ALA A 273 13.91 18.30 20.79
N GLY A 274 14.87 17.39 20.96
CA GLY A 274 15.23 16.84 22.28
C GLY A 274 15.32 15.31 22.43
N SER A 275 15.16 14.51 21.39
CA SER A 275 15.54 13.08 21.45
C SER A 275 16.35 12.65 20.25
N ALA A 276 17.59 13.15 20.21
CA ALA A 276 18.67 12.41 19.57
C ALA A 276 19.04 11.21 20.45
N THR A 277 18.20 10.18 20.42
CA THR A 277 18.71 8.81 20.44
C THR A 277 18.44 8.30 19.05
N ALA A 278 19.52 8.21 18.26
CA ALA A 278 19.52 7.41 17.05
C ALA A 278 18.91 6.05 17.41
N ALA A 279 17.70 5.79 16.94
CA ALA A 279 17.22 4.42 16.85
C ALA A 279 18.20 3.73 15.91
N THR A 280 19.13 2.96 16.48
CA THR A 280 19.89 1.97 15.75
C THR A 280 18.89 1.22 14.87
N PRO A 281 19.06 1.18 13.54
CA PRO A 281 18.21 0.31 12.76
C PRO A 281 18.41 -1.09 13.32
N LEU A 282 17.34 -1.72 13.78
CA LEU A 282 17.32 -3.16 13.97
C LEU A 282 17.48 -3.78 12.58
N SER A 283 18.73 -3.79 12.12
CA SER A 283 19.21 -4.53 10.97
C SER A 283 19.16 -6.00 11.35
N GLY A 284 17.99 -6.58 11.18
CA GLY A 284 17.84 -7.97 10.83
C GLY A 284 16.83 -8.03 9.69
N PRO A 285 17.23 -8.18 8.42
CA PRO A 285 16.27 -8.64 7.44
C PRO A 285 15.87 -10.05 7.87
N MET A 286 14.61 -10.22 8.25
CA MET A 286 13.99 -11.53 8.17
C MET A 286 14.00 -11.89 6.68
N ARG A 287 14.97 -12.73 6.30
CA ARG A 287 15.22 -13.14 4.93
C ARG A 287 14.13 -14.13 4.54
N GLU A 288 13.16 -13.70 3.74
CA GLU A 288 12.47 -14.65 2.88
C GLU A 288 13.53 -15.17 1.89
N LEU A 289 13.93 -16.43 2.04
CA LEU A 289 14.87 -17.10 1.15
C LEU A 289 14.19 -17.32 -0.21
N ARG A 290 14.23 -16.32 -1.08
CA ARG A 290 14.08 -16.52 -2.52
C ARG A 290 15.43 -16.33 -3.21
N PRO A 291 15.78 -17.20 -4.18
CA PRO A 291 16.98 -17.03 -4.97
C PRO A 291 16.92 -15.72 -5.77
N PRO A 292 18.06 -15.06 -6.03
CA PRO A 292 18.10 -13.85 -6.86
C PRO A 292 17.58 -14.17 -8.27
N THR A 293 16.85 -13.23 -8.86
CA THR A 293 16.37 -13.34 -10.25
C THR A 293 17.56 -13.57 -11.18
N PRO A 294 17.51 -14.56 -12.09
CA PRO A 294 18.59 -14.79 -13.04
C PRO A 294 18.83 -13.54 -13.92
N PRO A 295 20.09 -13.25 -14.29
CA PRO A 295 20.42 -12.11 -15.14
C PRO A 295 19.71 -12.22 -16.51
N ALA A 296 19.27 -11.09 -17.06
CA ALA A 296 18.61 -11.05 -18.36
C ALA A 296 19.56 -11.54 -19.45
N ILE A 297 19.10 -12.46 -20.31
CA ILE A 297 19.93 -13.10 -21.35
C ILE A 297 20.03 -12.23 -22.61
N LYS A 298 19.03 -11.37 -22.88
CA LYS A 298 18.99 -10.45 -24.03
C LYS A 298 18.35 -9.11 -23.65
N LEU A 299 18.53 -8.09 -24.49
CA LEU A 299 17.82 -6.82 -24.38
C LEU A 299 16.41 -6.93 -24.98
N GLU A 300 15.43 -6.47 -24.23
CA GLU A 300 14.01 -6.56 -24.59
C GLU A 300 13.31 -5.23 -24.31
N LEU A 301 12.68 -4.65 -25.34
CA LEU A 301 11.77 -3.51 -25.18
C LEU A 301 10.44 -4.01 -24.59
N ARG A 302 10.22 -3.74 -23.31
CA ARG A 302 9.04 -4.20 -22.58
C ARG A 302 7.86 -3.23 -22.65
N SER A 303 8.14 -1.95 -22.85
CA SER A 303 7.11 -0.92 -22.96
C SER A 303 7.64 0.33 -23.64
N LEU A 304 6.78 0.97 -24.42
CA LEU A 304 7.00 2.30 -24.97
C LEU A 304 5.80 3.19 -24.61
N LEU A 305 6.04 4.23 -23.81
CA LEU A 305 5.06 5.26 -23.47
C LEU A 305 5.37 6.52 -24.28
N ARG A 306 4.40 6.96 -25.08
CA ARG A 306 4.46 8.23 -25.80
C ARG A 306 3.35 9.14 -25.32
N THR A 307 3.75 10.33 -24.87
CA THR A 307 2.86 11.46 -24.58
C THR A 307 3.24 12.61 -25.50
N SER A 308 2.42 13.65 -25.57
CA SER A 308 2.74 14.86 -26.35
C SER A 308 4.02 15.58 -25.90
N ARG A 309 4.56 15.27 -24.71
CA ARG A 309 5.75 15.95 -24.15
C ARG A 309 6.92 15.03 -23.85
N ARG A 310 6.71 13.71 -23.78
CA ARG A 310 7.75 12.75 -23.36
C ARG A 310 7.57 11.40 -24.04
N THR A 311 8.71 10.80 -24.35
CA THR A 311 8.84 9.40 -24.73
C THR A 311 9.62 8.70 -23.64
N VAL A 312 9.09 7.60 -23.12
CA VAL A 312 9.75 6.76 -22.12
C VAL A 312 9.70 5.32 -22.59
N ALA A 313 10.85 4.66 -22.63
CA ALA A 313 10.97 3.23 -22.91
C ALA A 313 11.37 2.46 -21.65
N ILE A 314 10.91 1.21 -21.54
CA ILE A 314 11.34 0.28 -20.52
C ILE A 314 12.11 -0.85 -21.19
N ILE A 315 13.40 -0.98 -20.88
CA ILE A 315 14.28 -2.00 -21.45
C ILE A 315 14.74 -2.90 -20.31
N ASN A 316 14.43 -4.21 -20.38
CA ASN A 316 14.73 -5.17 -19.31
C ASN A 316 14.31 -4.71 -17.89
N GLY A 317 13.25 -3.91 -17.78
CA GLY A 317 12.72 -3.39 -16.50
C GLY A 317 13.25 -2.00 -16.12
N GLU A 318 14.30 -1.51 -16.78
CA GLU A 318 14.90 -0.21 -16.51
C GLU A 318 14.30 0.89 -17.39
N ARG A 319 14.22 2.11 -16.83
CA ARG A 319 13.60 3.27 -17.49
C ARG A 319 14.62 4.02 -18.33
N PHE A 320 14.27 4.27 -19.60
CA PHE A 320 15.02 5.09 -20.53
C PHE A 320 14.16 6.23 -21.10
N GLU A 321 14.77 7.39 -21.23
CA GLU A 321 14.30 8.52 -22.04
C GLU A 321 15.27 8.73 -23.22
N PRO A 322 14.86 9.35 -24.34
CA PRO A 322 15.77 9.67 -25.44
C PRO A 322 17.02 10.40 -24.95
N GLY A 323 18.19 9.86 -25.29
CA GLY A 323 19.51 10.35 -24.89
C GLY A 323 20.06 9.79 -23.58
N SER A 324 19.23 9.14 -22.76
CA SER A 324 19.64 8.53 -21.48
C SER A 324 20.48 7.25 -21.67
N GLU A 325 21.38 7.00 -20.73
CA GLU A 325 22.34 5.89 -20.75
C GLU A 325 22.42 5.20 -19.38
N LEU A 326 22.50 3.87 -19.37
CA LEU A 326 22.57 3.05 -18.15
C LEU A 326 23.44 1.81 -18.38
N SER A 327 24.25 1.44 -17.37
CA SER A 327 24.99 0.18 -17.37
C SER A 327 24.11 -0.97 -16.87
N MET A 328 23.93 -2.00 -17.69
CA MET A 328 23.04 -3.13 -17.43
C MET A 328 23.79 -4.45 -17.50
N LEU A 329 23.42 -5.42 -16.65
CA LEU A 329 23.95 -6.78 -16.70
C LEU A 329 23.11 -7.62 -17.68
N ILE A 330 23.67 -7.92 -18.85
CA ILE A 330 23.04 -8.70 -19.92
C ILE A 330 23.96 -9.88 -20.25
N ASP A 331 23.43 -11.10 -20.20
CA ASP A 331 24.18 -12.34 -20.42
C ASP A 331 25.46 -12.44 -19.55
N GLY A 332 25.35 -12.01 -18.29
CA GLY A 332 26.45 -12.00 -17.33
C GLY A 332 27.55 -10.94 -17.59
N LYS A 333 27.38 -10.06 -18.58
CA LYS A 333 28.31 -8.96 -18.88
C LYS A 333 27.65 -7.60 -18.63
N ARG A 334 28.40 -6.65 -18.06
CA ARG A 334 27.93 -5.26 -17.97
C ARG A 334 28.10 -4.59 -19.32
N GLN A 335 27.00 -4.12 -19.89
CA GLN A 335 26.96 -3.38 -21.14
C GLN A 335 26.35 -2.00 -20.91
N LEU A 336 26.85 -1.00 -21.61
CA LEU A 336 26.34 0.36 -21.57
C LEU A 336 25.25 0.52 -22.62
N VAL A 337 24.01 0.73 -22.18
CA VAL A 337 22.84 0.83 -23.05
C VAL A 337 22.39 2.29 -23.09
N ARG A 338 22.24 2.85 -24.29
CA ARG A 338 21.73 4.20 -24.51
C ARG A 338 20.51 4.17 -25.40
N MET A 339 19.45 4.89 -25.04
CA MET A 339 18.29 5.07 -25.91
C MET A 339 18.52 6.25 -26.86
N GLU A 340 18.52 6.00 -28.16
CA GLU A 340 18.74 7.06 -29.17
C GLU A 340 17.41 7.67 -29.60
N GLU A 341 16.47 6.83 -30.01
CA GLU A 341 15.23 7.26 -30.67
C GLU A 341 14.07 6.32 -30.31
N ALA A 342 12.85 6.84 -30.34
CA ALA A 342 11.65 6.01 -30.37
C ALA A 342 10.88 6.18 -31.68
N GLN A 343 10.40 5.06 -32.19
CA GLN A 343 9.49 4.93 -33.33
C GLN A 343 8.07 4.57 -32.84
N ALA A 344 7.14 4.26 -33.74
CA ALA A 344 5.74 3.98 -33.38
C ALA A 344 5.59 2.78 -32.43
N ASN A 345 6.31 1.68 -32.70
CA ASN A 345 6.25 0.41 -31.96
C ASN A 345 7.65 -0.17 -31.66
N ALA A 346 8.70 0.63 -31.80
CA ALA A 346 10.08 0.22 -31.61
C ALA A 346 10.91 1.36 -31.01
N ILE A 347 12.08 1.03 -30.48
CA ILE A 347 13.10 2.00 -30.13
C ILE A 347 14.43 1.62 -30.77
N ILE A 348 15.27 2.62 -30.99
CA ILE A 348 16.66 2.42 -31.36
C ILE A 348 17.51 2.67 -30.12
N VAL A 349 18.36 1.69 -29.80
CA VAL A 349 19.34 1.77 -28.72
C VAL A 349 20.75 1.58 -29.26
N THR A 350 21.73 2.08 -28.54
CA THR A 350 23.14 1.78 -28.74
C THR A 350 23.60 0.97 -27.53
N VAL A 351 24.31 -0.14 -27.77
CA VAL A 351 24.83 -1.02 -26.71
C VAL A 351 26.31 -1.19 -26.94
N ASP A 352 27.12 -0.68 -26.00
CA ASP A 352 28.58 -0.60 -26.14
C ASP A 352 29.01 -0.02 -27.52
N GLY A 353 28.27 0.99 -28.00
CA GLY A 353 28.52 1.64 -29.29
C GLY A 353 27.85 0.98 -30.51
N VAL A 354 27.22 -0.19 -30.37
CA VAL A 354 26.55 -0.90 -31.48
C VAL A 354 25.05 -0.59 -31.50
N ARG A 355 24.56 -0.06 -32.62
CA ARG A 355 23.15 0.32 -32.80
C ARG A 355 22.27 -0.92 -33.01
N GLN A 356 21.16 -0.99 -32.27
CA GLN A 356 20.18 -2.08 -32.30
C GLN A 356 18.76 -1.51 -32.31
N THR A 357 17.82 -2.23 -32.94
CA THR A 357 16.39 -1.88 -32.90
C THR A 357 15.66 -2.89 -32.03
N LEU A 358 14.98 -2.41 -30.99
CA LEU A 358 14.14 -3.23 -30.12
C LEU A 358 12.67 -2.96 -30.43
N GLN A 359 11.93 -4.00 -30.81
CA GLN A 359 10.50 -3.90 -31.14
C GLN A 359 9.63 -4.33 -29.96
N LEU A 360 8.51 -3.65 -29.77
CA LEU A 360 7.55 -3.95 -28.72
C LEU A 360 6.72 -5.17 -29.13
N GLY A 361 6.76 -6.25 -28.34
CA GLY A 361 5.92 -7.44 -28.55
C GLY A 361 6.52 -8.53 -29.46
N VAL A 362 7.81 -8.45 -29.81
CA VAL A 362 8.52 -9.55 -30.49
C VAL A 362 9.04 -10.50 -29.40
N LYS A 363 8.47 -11.70 -29.32
CA LYS A 363 8.93 -12.77 -28.42
C LYS A 363 10.31 -13.29 -28.84
#